data_AF-A0A1F7VFX2-F1
#
_entry.id   AF-A0A1F7VFX2-F1
#
_cell.length_a   1.000
_cell.length_b   1.000
_cell.length_c   1.000
_cell.angle_alpha   90.00
_cell.angle_beta   90.00
_cell.angle_gamma   90.00
#
_symmetry.space_group_name_H-M   'P 1'
#
loop_
_entity.id
_entity.type
_entity.pdbx_description
1 polymer ?
#
loop_
_entity_poly.entity_id
_entity_poly.type
_entity_poly.pdbx_seq_one_letter_code
_entity_poly.pdbx_strand_id
1 'polypeptide(L)'
;MDNQIVRKIEALKAKMDSLGTLQEFDNNPEMKKEIIAFLQNNFDKIEEDNIKCYALYPTHVPGFDEVVPFLLQIFKSSYEPDSSYKWKIGNALETIGTKRKEYIEDMKKLVLDKKHGISRQMMVLALGKSKDESVVPVLIQLLDDKDVVGHALSALAKFKSPELQPYFERFLDHKTTYIRNIAKRTIAQIEKMASKQI
;
A
#
# COMPACT_ATOMS: atom_id res chain seq x y z
N MET A 1 -15.55 7.66 23.34
CA MET A 1 -16.05 6.45 22.66
C MET A 1 -16.90 5.60 23.62
N ASP A 2 -17.83 4.78 23.11
CA ASP A 2 -18.68 3.88 23.91
C ASP A 2 -17.86 2.77 24.59
N ASN A 3 -18.06 2.56 25.90
CA ASN A 3 -17.40 1.51 26.69
C ASN A 3 -17.61 0.10 26.12
N GLN A 4 -18.73 -0.16 25.44
CA GLN A 4 -18.97 -1.44 24.79
C GLN A 4 -18.06 -1.65 23.58
N ILE A 5 -17.76 -0.58 22.83
CA ILE A 5 -16.86 -0.60 21.67
C ILE A 5 -15.42 -0.87 22.14
N VAL A 6 -14.98 -0.19 23.21
CA VAL A 6 -13.65 -0.41 23.83
C VAL A 6 -13.47 -1.87 24.27
N ARG A 7 -14.45 -2.44 24.97
CA ARG A 7 -14.38 -3.83 25.42
C ARG A 7 -14.32 -4.81 24.24
N LYS A 8 -15.06 -4.54 23.18
CA LYS A 8 -15.06 -5.40 21.98
C LYS A 8 -13.72 -5.33 21.24
N ILE A 9 -13.14 -4.13 21.16
CA ILE A 9 -11.77 -3.84 20.73
C ILE A 9 -10.78 -4.72 21.51
N GLU A 10 -10.78 -4.63 22.84
CA GLU A 10 -9.85 -5.40 23.69
C GLU A 10 -10.03 -6.91 23.52
N ALA A 11 -11.27 -7.37 23.42
CA ALA A 11 -11.58 -8.78 23.19
C ALA A 11 -11.08 -9.30 21.84
N LEU A 12 -11.26 -8.53 20.75
CA LEU A 12 -10.73 -8.89 19.43
C LEU A 12 -9.21 -8.97 19.46
N LYS A 13 -8.55 -8.00 20.10
CA LYS A 13 -7.10 -7.99 20.26
C LYS A 13 -6.60 -9.22 21.02
N ALA A 14 -7.21 -9.53 22.17
CA ALA A 14 -6.83 -10.71 22.95
C ALA A 14 -7.00 -12.02 22.16
N LYS A 15 -8.08 -12.15 21.39
CA LYS A 15 -8.26 -13.31 20.51
C LYS A 15 -7.19 -13.38 19.43
N MET A 16 -6.80 -12.25 18.85
CA MET A 16 -5.74 -12.21 17.83
C MET A 16 -4.36 -12.52 18.41
N ASP A 17 -4.06 -12.00 19.59
CA ASP A 17 -2.81 -12.31 20.33
C ASP A 17 -2.75 -13.79 20.70
N SER A 18 -3.90 -14.44 20.92
CA SER A 18 -3.99 -15.88 21.20
C SER A 18 -3.67 -16.78 20.00
N LEU A 19 -3.70 -16.24 18.77
CA LEU A 19 -3.50 -17.03 17.56
C LEU A 19 -2.05 -17.44 17.33
N GLY A 20 -1.08 -17.19 18.24
CA GLY A 20 0.27 -17.78 18.25
C GLY A 20 1.22 -17.40 17.10
N THR A 21 0.71 -17.32 15.87
CA THR A 21 1.39 -17.01 14.62
C THR A 21 0.46 -16.22 13.67
N LEU A 22 1.05 -15.47 12.74
CA LEU A 22 0.30 -14.80 11.68
C LEU A 22 -0.40 -15.80 10.74
N GLN A 23 0.21 -16.97 10.53
CA GLN A 23 -0.33 -18.03 9.69
C GLN A 23 -1.66 -18.58 10.24
N GLU A 24 -1.80 -18.68 11.55
CA GLU A 24 -3.04 -19.09 12.21
C GLU A 24 -4.15 -18.06 12.02
N PHE A 25 -3.84 -16.76 12.04
CA PHE A 25 -4.79 -15.72 11.68
C PHE A 25 -5.20 -15.81 10.21
N ASP A 26 -4.24 -15.99 9.31
CA ASP A 26 -4.49 -16.13 7.87
C ASP A 26 -5.46 -17.27 7.57
N ASN A 27 -5.34 -18.36 8.32
CA ASN A 27 -6.18 -19.55 8.19
C ASN A 27 -7.49 -19.49 9.00
N ASN A 28 -7.83 -18.34 9.62
CA ASN A 28 -9.01 -18.19 10.46
C ASN A 28 -10.09 -17.29 9.79
N PRO A 29 -10.98 -17.86 8.95
CA PRO A 29 -12.02 -17.08 8.26
C PRO A 29 -13.04 -16.47 9.21
N GLU A 30 -13.33 -17.11 10.36
CA GLU A 30 -14.27 -16.58 11.35
C GLU A 30 -13.73 -15.33 12.03
N MET A 31 -12.43 -15.30 12.36
CA MET A 31 -11.77 -14.10 12.86
C MET A 31 -11.84 -12.95 11.85
N LYS A 32 -11.55 -13.23 10.57
CA LYS A 32 -11.65 -12.23 9.50
C LYS A 32 -13.08 -11.67 9.40
N LYS A 33 -14.11 -12.54 9.41
CA LYS A 33 -15.52 -12.12 9.42
C LYS A 33 -15.86 -11.27 10.65
N GLU A 34 -15.40 -11.66 11.84
CA GLU A 34 -15.67 -10.92 13.08
C GLU A 34 -15.07 -9.50 13.04
N ILE A 35 -13.85 -9.37 12.52
CA ILE A 35 -13.17 -8.07 12.32
C ILE A 35 -13.94 -7.23 11.30
N ILE A 36 -14.28 -7.78 10.14
CA ILE A 36 -15.02 -7.04 9.11
C ILE A 36 -16.39 -6.58 9.64
N ALA A 37 -17.14 -7.46 10.30
CA ALA A 37 -18.43 -7.11 10.89
C ALA A 37 -18.28 -6.03 11.98
N PHE A 38 -17.22 -6.11 12.79
CA PHE A 38 -16.95 -5.10 13.81
C PHE A 38 -16.66 -3.73 13.17
N LEU A 39 -15.78 -3.68 12.16
CA LEU A 39 -15.47 -2.46 11.42
C LEU A 39 -16.73 -1.88 10.77
N GLN A 40 -17.48 -2.68 10.00
CA GLN A 40 -18.72 -2.22 9.34
C GLN A 40 -19.71 -1.54 10.28
N ASN A 41 -19.87 -2.04 11.51
CA ASN A 41 -20.86 -1.52 12.46
C ASN A 41 -20.37 -0.36 13.32
N ASN A 42 -19.05 -0.20 13.45
CA ASN A 42 -18.48 0.69 14.45
C ASN A 42 -17.46 1.69 13.88
N PHE A 43 -17.09 1.60 12.60
CA PHE A 43 -15.98 2.38 12.02
C PHE A 43 -16.02 3.87 12.38
N ASP A 44 -17.17 4.53 12.19
CA ASP A 44 -17.34 5.97 12.47
C ASP A 44 -17.32 6.33 13.98
N LYS A 45 -17.40 5.33 14.85
CA LYS A 45 -17.46 5.48 16.32
C LYS A 45 -16.12 5.15 16.99
N ILE A 46 -15.15 4.63 16.26
CA ILE A 46 -13.84 4.25 16.79
C ILE A 46 -12.93 5.48 16.79
N GLU A 47 -12.35 5.80 17.94
CA GLU A 47 -11.33 6.86 18.05
C GLU A 47 -10.08 6.49 17.23
N GLU A 48 -9.44 7.49 16.63
CA GLU A 48 -8.29 7.31 15.73
C GLU A 48 -7.19 6.44 16.34
N ASP A 49 -6.89 6.60 17.63
CA ASP A 49 -5.90 5.80 18.35
C ASP A 49 -6.24 4.31 18.42
N ASN A 50 -7.51 3.97 18.42
CA ASN A 50 -7.96 2.58 18.41
C ASN A 50 -7.94 2.01 16.99
N ILE A 51 -8.28 2.80 15.98
CA ILE A 51 -8.13 2.42 14.56
C ILE A 51 -6.68 2.00 14.27
N LYS A 52 -5.68 2.63 14.91
CA LYS A 52 -4.25 2.29 14.80
C LYS A 52 -3.94 0.83 15.16
N CYS A 53 -4.64 0.24 16.13
CA CYS A 53 -4.39 -1.14 16.56
C CYS A 53 -5.05 -2.19 15.64
N TYR A 54 -6.24 -1.91 15.09
CA TYR A 54 -7.01 -2.91 14.32
C TYR A 54 -6.77 -2.84 12.82
N ALA A 55 -6.55 -1.66 12.26
CA ALA A 55 -6.25 -1.50 10.83
C ALA A 55 -4.91 -2.14 10.44
N LEU A 56 -4.02 -2.34 11.42
CA LEU A 56 -2.63 -2.75 11.16
C LEU A 56 -2.33 -4.20 11.46
N TYR A 57 -3.19 -4.94 12.15
CA TYR A 57 -3.01 -6.38 12.28
C TYR A 57 -3.20 -7.13 10.94
N PRO A 58 -4.17 -6.73 10.09
CA PRO A 58 -4.32 -7.23 8.73
C PRO A 58 -3.14 -6.94 7.80
N THR A 59 -2.12 -6.18 8.21
CA THR A 59 -0.99 -5.82 7.34
C THR A 59 -0.15 -7.01 6.91
N HIS A 60 -0.36 -8.20 7.45
CA HIS A 60 0.44 -9.38 7.14
C HIS A 60 -0.32 -10.43 6.32
N VAL A 61 -1.58 -10.16 5.96
CA VAL A 61 -2.45 -11.14 5.29
C VAL A 61 -2.57 -10.81 3.81
N PRO A 62 -1.92 -11.57 2.92
CA PRO A 62 -2.15 -11.43 1.49
C PRO A 62 -3.63 -11.67 1.14
N GLY A 63 -4.19 -10.85 0.27
CA GLY A 63 -5.54 -11.04 -0.28
C GLY A 63 -6.71 -10.76 0.68
N PHE A 64 -6.49 -10.13 1.84
CA PHE A 64 -7.59 -9.68 2.71
C PHE A 64 -8.25 -8.40 2.16
N ASP A 65 -8.87 -8.50 0.99
CA ASP A 65 -9.45 -7.36 0.27
C ASP A 65 -10.58 -6.66 1.05
N GLU A 66 -11.28 -7.37 1.92
CA GLU A 66 -12.43 -6.86 2.65
C GLU A 66 -12.06 -5.72 3.62
N VAL A 67 -10.79 -5.65 4.07
CA VAL A 67 -10.34 -4.57 4.97
C VAL A 67 -9.89 -3.31 4.21
N VAL A 68 -9.57 -3.43 2.92
CA VAL A 68 -9.05 -2.34 2.08
C VAL A 68 -9.90 -1.05 2.11
N PRO A 69 -11.25 -1.08 1.97
CA PRO A 69 -12.03 0.16 1.96
C PRO A 69 -11.88 0.96 3.27
N PHE A 70 -11.80 0.26 4.41
CA PHE A 70 -11.54 0.89 5.70
C PHE A 70 -10.14 1.52 5.73
N LEU A 71 -9.11 0.80 5.29
CA LEU A 71 -7.74 1.33 5.20
C LEU A 71 -7.65 2.60 4.35
N LEU A 72 -8.30 2.62 3.19
CA LEU A 72 -8.33 3.79 2.31
C LEU A 72 -9.08 4.96 2.94
N GLN A 73 -10.21 4.70 3.60
CA GLN A 73 -10.99 5.73 4.31
C GLN A 73 -10.16 6.37 5.42
N ILE A 74 -9.42 5.59 6.20
CA ILE A 74 -8.58 6.11 7.28
C ILE A 74 -7.41 6.92 6.71
N PHE A 75 -6.75 6.41 5.66
CA PHE A 75 -5.65 7.12 5.02
C PHE A 75 -6.10 8.51 4.53
N LYS A 76 -7.31 8.59 3.97
CA LYS A 76 -7.91 9.82 3.45
C LYS A 76 -8.27 10.82 4.55
N SER A 77 -8.77 10.36 5.71
CA SER A 77 -9.28 11.22 6.77
C SER A 77 -8.19 11.85 7.64
N SER A 78 -7.05 11.19 7.80
CA SER A 78 -5.99 11.68 8.68
C SER A 78 -5.34 12.95 8.11
N TYR A 79 -5.33 14.03 8.90
CA TYR A 79 -4.79 15.35 8.52
C TYR A 79 -3.28 15.45 8.65
N GLU A 80 -2.63 14.47 9.28
CA GLU A 80 -1.17 14.49 9.44
C GLU A 80 -0.50 13.96 8.16
N PRO A 81 0.21 14.81 7.40
CA PRO A 81 0.85 14.42 6.13
C PRO A 81 1.93 13.36 6.33
N ASP A 82 2.62 13.36 7.47
CA ASP A 82 3.82 12.54 7.71
C ASP A 82 3.69 11.70 8.99
N SER A 83 2.54 11.03 9.15
CA SER A 83 2.34 10.15 10.30
C SER A 83 2.89 8.75 10.05
N SER A 84 3.60 8.22 11.04
CA SER A 84 4.05 6.82 11.07
C SER A 84 2.92 5.82 10.85
N TYR A 85 1.68 6.25 11.11
CA TYR A 85 0.48 5.45 10.95
C TYR A 85 0.05 5.27 9.49
N LYS A 86 0.02 6.34 8.68
CA LYS A 86 -0.30 6.23 7.25
C LYS A 86 0.72 5.37 6.51
N TRP A 87 1.98 5.41 6.94
CA TRP A 87 2.99 4.48 6.45
C TRP A 87 2.60 3.03 6.67
N LYS A 88 2.14 2.69 7.87
CA LYS A 88 1.69 1.34 8.21
C LYS A 88 0.45 0.94 7.40
N ILE A 89 -0.48 1.86 7.13
CA ILE A 89 -1.59 1.61 6.20
C ILE A 89 -1.06 1.28 4.80
N GLY A 90 -0.13 2.08 4.27
CA GLY A 90 0.45 1.83 2.95
C GLY A 90 1.17 0.48 2.89
N ASN A 91 1.89 0.08 3.95
CA ASN A 91 2.46 -1.27 4.08
C ASN A 91 1.38 -2.36 4.09
N ALA A 92 0.24 -2.13 4.75
CA ALA A 92 -0.89 -3.04 4.75
C ALA A 92 -1.40 -3.27 3.33
N LEU A 93 -1.64 -2.19 2.60
CA LEU A 93 -2.13 -2.23 1.22
C LEU A 93 -1.14 -2.92 0.29
N GLU A 94 0.16 -2.69 0.47
CA GLU A 94 1.23 -3.39 -0.26
C GLU A 94 1.19 -4.89 0.03
N THR A 95 1.04 -5.29 1.28
CA THR A 95 1.02 -6.71 1.67
C THR A 95 -0.24 -7.42 1.21
N ILE A 96 -1.41 -6.82 1.44
CA ILE A 96 -2.71 -7.32 0.95
C ILE A 96 -2.64 -7.51 -0.56
N GLY A 97 -2.05 -6.55 -1.28
CA GLY A 97 -1.77 -6.68 -2.70
C GLY A 97 -3.03 -6.82 -3.55
N THR A 98 -4.07 -6.05 -3.19
CA THR A 98 -5.40 -6.11 -3.82
C THR A 98 -5.31 -6.06 -5.35
N LYS A 99 -6.17 -6.84 -5.99
CA LYS A 99 -6.38 -6.84 -7.46
C LYS A 99 -7.71 -6.22 -7.86
N ARG A 100 -8.48 -5.70 -6.90
CA ARG A 100 -9.79 -5.12 -7.14
C ARG A 100 -9.65 -3.73 -7.75
N LYS A 101 -10.28 -3.53 -8.91
CA LYS A 101 -10.10 -2.32 -9.72
C LYS A 101 -10.59 -1.07 -8.99
N GLU A 102 -11.69 -1.18 -8.26
CA GLU A 102 -12.25 -0.09 -7.47
C GLU A 102 -11.25 0.46 -6.44
N TYR A 103 -10.50 -0.42 -5.77
CA TYR A 103 -9.51 -0.03 -4.78
C TYR A 103 -8.22 0.51 -5.43
N ILE A 104 -7.83 -0.05 -6.58
CA ILE A 104 -6.72 0.48 -7.38
C ILE A 104 -7.03 1.91 -7.84
N GLU A 105 -8.25 2.20 -8.30
CA GLU A 105 -8.66 3.54 -8.72
C GLU A 105 -8.67 4.54 -7.54
N ASP A 106 -9.09 4.12 -6.35
CA ASP A 106 -9.03 4.98 -5.17
C ASP A 106 -7.59 5.22 -4.70
N MET A 107 -6.74 4.19 -4.74
CA MET A 107 -5.31 4.34 -4.47
C MET A 107 -4.63 5.29 -5.46
N LYS A 108 -4.96 5.22 -6.76
CA LYS A 108 -4.46 6.16 -7.79
C LYS A 108 -4.76 7.61 -7.43
N LYS A 109 -5.97 7.91 -6.95
CA LYS A 109 -6.34 9.27 -6.50
C LYS A 109 -5.54 9.70 -5.28
N LEU A 110 -5.38 8.81 -4.30
CA LEU A 110 -4.71 9.12 -3.03
C LEU A 110 -3.19 9.34 -3.20
N VAL A 111 -2.52 8.59 -4.07
CA VAL A 111 -1.07 8.77 -4.31
C VAL A 111 -0.74 10.09 -5.02
N LEU A 112 -1.71 10.67 -5.74
CA LEU A 112 -1.58 11.98 -6.41
C LEU A 112 -1.90 13.15 -5.48
N ASP A 113 -2.57 12.91 -4.34
CA ASP A 113 -2.92 13.96 -3.40
C ASP A 113 -1.73 14.36 -2.52
N LYS A 114 -1.02 15.41 -2.95
CA LYS A 114 0.21 15.88 -2.30
C LYS A 114 0.05 16.26 -0.82
N LYS A 115 -1.19 16.49 -0.34
CA LYS A 115 -1.45 16.76 1.09
C LYS A 115 -1.06 15.61 2.00
N HIS A 116 -0.83 14.41 1.46
CA HIS A 116 -0.42 13.23 2.22
C HIS A 116 1.09 13.01 2.28
N GLY A 117 1.91 13.98 1.85
CA GLY A 117 3.36 13.98 2.06
C GLY A 117 4.08 12.67 1.69
N ILE A 118 5.09 12.30 2.48
CA ILE A 118 5.86 11.06 2.25
C ILE A 118 5.04 9.80 2.60
N SER A 119 3.90 9.93 3.28
CA SER A 119 3.07 8.78 3.65
C SER A 119 2.49 8.03 2.45
N ARG A 120 2.49 8.62 1.26
CA ARG A 120 2.04 8.01 0.00
C ARG A 120 2.98 6.89 -0.49
N GLN A 121 4.24 6.90 -0.06
CA GLN A 121 5.32 6.08 -0.61
C GLN A 121 5.00 4.58 -0.68
N MET A 122 4.45 4.00 0.40
CA MET A 122 4.14 2.56 0.43
C MET A 122 2.92 2.21 -0.44
N MET A 123 1.94 3.12 -0.54
CA MET A 123 0.80 2.95 -1.44
C MET A 123 1.23 2.99 -2.92
N VAL A 124 2.26 3.79 -3.25
CA VAL A 124 2.87 3.78 -4.60
C VAL A 124 3.51 2.41 -4.91
N LEU A 125 4.19 1.79 -3.96
CA LEU A 125 4.72 0.43 -4.14
C LEU A 125 3.60 -0.60 -4.32
N ALA A 126 2.51 -0.46 -3.55
CA ALA A 126 1.34 -1.31 -3.67
C ALA A 126 0.73 -1.25 -5.09
N LEU A 127 0.60 -0.06 -5.68
CA LEU A 127 0.18 0.10 -7.08
C LEU A 127 1.12 -0.64 -8.04
N GLY A 128 2.43 -0.56 -7.88
CA GLY A 128 3.36 -1.33 -8.72
C GLY A 128 3.24 -2.85 -8.55
N LYS A 129 2.93 -3.32 -7.33
CA LYS A 129 2.72 -4.75 -7.02
C LYS A 129 1.38 -5.28 -7.56
N SER A 130 0.41 -4.41 -7.78
CA SER A 130 -0.86 -4.77 -8.43
C SER A 130 -0.65 -5.33 -9.84
N LYS A 131 0.41 -4.89 -10.56
CA LYS A 131 0.65 -5.22 -11.98
C LYS A 131 -0.50 -4.81 -12.91
N ASP A 132 -1.37 -3.92 -12.45
CA ASP A 132 -2.42 -3.34 -13.28
C ASP A 132 -1.79 -2.25 -14.16
N GLU A 133 -1.76 -2.47 -15.48
CA GLU A 133 -1.18 -1.53 -16.45
C GLU A 133 -1.84 -0.13 -16.39
N SER A 134 -3.08 -0.03 -15.91
CA SER A 134 -3.77 1.27 -15.77
C SER A 134 -3.14 2.21 -14.74
N VAL A 135 -2.22 1.72 -13.90
CA VAL A 135 -1.47 2.53 -12.93
C VAL A 135 -0.23 3.17 -13.54
N VAL A 136 0.26 2.69 -14.69
CA VAL A 136 1.50 3.16 -15.33
C VAL A 136 1.50 4.67 -15.57
N PRO A 137 0.43 5.29 -16.12
CA PRO A 137 0.40 6.75 -16.29
C PRO A 137 0.56 7.52 -14.98
N VAL A 138 -0.05 7.02 -13.89
CA VAL A 138 0.07 7.61 -12.55
C VAL A 138 1.50 7.46 -12.02
N LEU A 139 2.12 6.29 -12.16
CA LEU A 139 3.50 6.06 -11.73
C LEU A 139 4.50 6.94 -12.50
N ILE A 140 4.30 7.14 -13.80
CA ILE A 140 5.09 8.06 -14.63
C ILE A 140 4.96 9.49 -14.12
N GLN A 141 3.73 9.95 -13.84
CA GLN A 141 3.49 11.28 -13.30
C GLN A 141 4.20 11.50 -11.96
N LEU A 142 4.26 10.48 -11.10
CA LEU A 142 4.92 10.55 -9.79
C LEU A 142 6.45 10.56 -9.87
N LEU A 143 7.07 10.35 -11.03
CA LEU A 143 8.52 10.50 -11.20
C LEU A 143 8.99 11.95 -11.02
N ASP A 144 8.09 12.91 -11.20
CA ASP A 144 8.36 14.35 -10.98
C ASP A 144 8.04 14.81 -9.54
N ASP A 145 7.64 13.87 -8.67
CA ASP A 145 7.33 14.15 -7.28
C ASP A 145 8.47 13.75 -6.35
N LYS A 146 9.21 14.75 -5.86
CA LYS A 146 10.38 14.55 -4.99
C LYS A 146 10.09 13.73 -3.73
N ASP A 147 8.85 13.72 -3.24
CA ASP A 147 8.48 13.03 -2.01
C ASP A 147 8.31 11.52 -2.25
N VAL A 148 8.09 11.09 -3.51
CA VAL A 148 7.80 9.68 -3.83
C VAL A 148 8.61 9.12 -5.00
N VAL A 149 9.45 9.91 -5.65
CA VAL A 149 10.16 9.55 -6.89
C VAL A 149 10.88 8.20 -6.84
N GLY A 150 11.57 7.88 -5.74
CA GLY A 150 12.24 6.58 -5.59
C GLY A 150 11.27 5.39 -5.53
N HIS A 151 10.09 5.59 -4.95
CA HIS A 151 9.03 4.60 -4.86
C HIS A 151 8.31 4.45 -6.19
N ALA A 152 8.02 5.57 -6.87
CA ALA A 152 7.44 5.57 -8.21
C ALA A 152 8.36 4.84 -9.21
N LEU A 153 9.66 5.12 -9.20
CA LEU A 153 10.64 4.45 -10.04
C LEU A 153 10.72 2.93 -9.75
N SER A 154 10.70 2.55 -8.47
CA SER A 154 10.69 1.14 -8.06
C SER A 154 9.40 0.41 -8.44
N ALA A 155 8.25 1.09 -8.33
CA ALA A 155 6.96 0.56 -8.74
C ALA A 155 6.90 0.37 -10.27
N LEU A 156 7.34 1.37 -11.03
CA LEU A 156 7.37 1.35 -12.49
C LEU A 156 8.30 0.24 -13.01
N ALA A 157 9.43 -0.01 -12.33
CA ALA A 157 10.36 -1.08 -12.67
C ALA A 157 9.74 -2.48 -12.63
N LYS A 158 8.62 -2.67 -11.93
CA LYS A 158 7.92 -3.96 -11.89
C LYS A 158 7.29 -4.30 -13.25
N PHE A 159 6.98 -3.33 -14.12
CA PHE A 159 6.33 -3.60 -15.40
C PHE A 159 7.29 -4.13 -16.46
N LYS A 160 8.58 -3.79 -16.39
CA LYS A 160 9.65 -4.32 -17.26
C LYS A 160 9.35 -4.19 -18.76
N SER A 161 8.64 -3.15 -19.16
CA SER A 161 8.29 -2.90 -20.56
C SER A 161 9.39 -2.05 -21.23
N PRO A 162 9.84 -2.40 -22.45
CA PRO A 162 10.80 -1.60 -23.22
C PRO A 162 10.37 -0.15 -23.44
N GLU A 163 9.07 0.08 -23.59
CA GLU A 163 8.48 1.42 -23.76
C GLU A 163 8.71 2.31 -22.53
N LEU A 164 9.01 1.72 -21.37
CA LEU A 164 9.30 2.46 -20.15
C LEU A 164 10.76 2.89 -20.01
N GLN A 165 11.66 2.39 -20.86
CA GLN A 165 13.10 2.67 -20.79
C GLN A 165 13.43 4.18 -20.72
N PRO A 166 12.86 5.07 -21.56
CA PRO A 166 13.16 6.50 -21.52
C PRO A 166 12.86 7.15 -20.16
N TYR A 167 11.90 6.63 -19.41
CA TYR A 167 11.59 7.15 -18.07
C TYR A 167 12.65 6.80 -17.03
N PHE A 168 13.36 5.67 -17.19
CA PHE A 168 14.48 5.30 -16.33
C PHE A 168 15.77 6.05 -16.70
N GLU A 169 15.99 6.32 -17.99
CA GLU A 169 17.18 7.04 -18.49
C GLU A 169 17.35 8.42 -17.85
N ARG A 170 16.23 9.12 -17.59
CA ARG A 170 16.17 10.41 -16.85
C ARG A 170 16.86 10.37 -15.48
N PHE A 171 17.08 9.20 -14.90
CA PHE A 171 17.58 9.02 -13.54
C PHE A 171 19.00 8.42 -13.47
N LEU A 172 19.69 8.23 -14.61
CA LEU A 172 21.04 7.65 -14.65
C LEU A 172 22.08 8.46 -13.88
N ASP A 173 21.94 9.79 -13.88
CA ASP A 173 22.82 10.75 -13.20
C ASP A 173 22.17 11.43 -12.00
N HIS A 174 21.06 10.89 -11.50
CA HIS A 174 20.34 11.46 -10.37
C HIS A 174 21.22 11.56 -9.11
N LYS A 175 21.14 12.64 -8.33
CA LYS A 175 22.00 12.87 -7.14
C LYS A 175 22.00 11.72 -6.11
N THR A 176 20.85 11.06 -5.93
CA THR A 176 20.67 9.95 -4.98
C THR A 176 21.12 8.62 -5.58
N THR A 177 22.12 7.97 -4.97
CA THR A 177 22.69 6.69 -5.43
C THR A 177 21.66 5.57 -5.59
N TYR A 178 20.72 5.46 -4.65
CA TYR A 178 19.65 4.45 -4.72
C TYR A 178 18.80 4.59 -5.99
N ILE A 179 18.45 5.82 -6.37
CA ILE A 179 17.66 6.12 -7.57
C ILE A 179 18.44 5.76 -8.85
N ARG A 180 19.73 6.14 -8.93
CA ARG A 180 20.60 5.73 -10.05
C ARG A 180 20.66 4.21 -10.19
N ASN A 181 20.76 3.50 -9.06
CA ASN A 181 20.85 2.05 -9.06
C ASN A 181 19.57 1.37 -9.56
N ILE A 182 18.38 1.89 -9.21
CA ILE A 182 17.11 1.39 -9.76
C ILE A 182 17.11 1.57 -11.28
N ALA A 183 17.41 2.79 -11.76
CA ALA A 183 17.41 3.08 -13.19
C ALA A 183 18.35 2.14 -13.98
N LYS A 184 19.62 2.06 -13.58
CA LYS A 184 20.62 1.20 -14.23
C LYS A 184 20.21 -0.27 -14.25
N ARG A 185 19.72 -0.79 -13.11
CA ARG A 185 19.29 -2.19 -13.02
C ARG A 185 18.07 -2.48 -13.87
N THR A 186 17.10 -1.58 -13.92
CA THR A 186 15.88 -1.77 -14.71
C THR A 186 16.17 -1.71 -16.20
N ILE A 187 16.99 -0.77 -16.67
CA ILE A 187 17.40 -0.68 -18.08
C ILE A 187 18.11 -1.98 -18.51
N ALA A 188 19.10 -2.43 -17.73
CA ALA A 188 19.79 -3.69 -18.03
C ALA A 188 18.85 -4.92 -18.04
N GLN A 189 17.79 -4.92 -17.23
CA GLN A 189 16.77 -5.97 -17.26
C GLN A 189 15.90 -5.91 -18.51
N ILE A 190 15.49 -4.71 -18.93
CA ILE A 190 14.70 -4.48 -20.14
C ILE A 190 15.50 -4.92 -21.38
N GLU A 191 16.74 -4.46 -21.53
CA GLU A 191 17.63 -4.81 -22.65
C GLU A 191 17.84 -6.33 -22.75
N LYS A 192 18.10 -6.98 -21.61
CA LYS A 192 18.25 -8.45 -21.53
C LYS A 192 16.98 -9.20 -21.90
N MET A 193 15.79 -8.63 -21.67
CA MET A 193 14.52 -9.25 -22.04
C MET A 193 14.25 -9.08 -23.54
N ALA A 194 14.51 -7.90 -24.09
CA ALA A 194 14.41 -7.64 -25.52
C ALA A 194 15.36 -8.53 -26.35
N SER A 195 16.60 -8.73 -25.89
CA SER A 195 17.58 -9.57 -26.57
C SER A 195 17.27 -11.07 -26.56
N LYS A 196 16.27 -11.52 -25.79
CA LYS A 196 15.84 -12.93 -25.71
C LYS A 196 14.60 -13.24 -26.56
N GLN A 197 13.94 -12.20 -27.09
CA GLN A 197 12.73 -12.33 -27.91
C GLN A 197 13.03 -12.32 -29.41
N ILE A 198 14.32 -12.24 -29.77
CA ILE A 198 14.91 -12.33 -31.12
C ILE A 198 15.60 -13.68 -31.24
#